data_AF-A0A820MQ91-F1
#
_entry.id   AF-A0A820MQ91-F1
#
_cell.length_a   1.000
_cell.length_b   1.000
_cell.length_c   1.000
_cell.angle_alpha   90.00
_cell.angle_beta   90.00
_cell.angle_gamma   90.00
#
_symmetry.space_group_name_H-M   'P 1'
#
loop_
_entity.id
_entity.type
_entity.pdbx_description
1 polymer ?
#
loop_
_entity_poly.entity_id
_entity_poly.type
_entity_poly.pdbx_seq_one_letter_code
_entity_poly.pdbx_strand_id
1 'polypeptide(L)'
;MDWLTKYENATEFYMDAQRRWPIRRSRPGGKWILASFDDESIVVYQAYDDEIAQFACENGHFIGCPGYNQQRMTWIKTNFLWMMHRSHWTSRSNKKRILAIWLRRSAFDSYLARAVDSNSQDLPPDKQSVTSNNTDQVRLKGRIRLQWDPDYDPHGTPIPYRRAIQLGLKKVDSFLDGRDILRIVDITSFVKNQYTNAVLIKGHRRRDQLDQLRVPIEHIYEPVDEQIRRHIQLDSWNAA
;
A
#
# COMPACT_ATOMS: atom_id res chain seq x y z
N MET A 1 -4.01 12.98 -20.43
CA MET A 1 -2.81 12.18 -20.09
C MET A 1 -3.31 10.86 -19.53
N ASP A 2 -2.82 9.73 -20.03
CA ASP A 2 -3.17 8.42 -19.47
C ASP A 2 -2.66 8.30 -18.02
N TRP A 3 -3.37 7.56 -17.18
CA TRP A 3 -3.04 7.47 -15.76
C TRP A 3 -1.73 6.73 -15.49
N LEU A 4 -1.31 5.82 -16.37
CA LEU A 4 0.02 5.20 -16.27
C LEU A 4 1.11 6.26 -16.49
N THR A 5 0.96 7.13 -17.49
CA THR A 5 1.88 8.27 -17.70
C THR A 5 1.87 9.23 -16.51
N LYS A 6 0.69 9.52 -15.92
CA LYS A 6 0.60 10.33 -14.69
C LYS A 6 1.41 9.68 -13.56
N TYR A 7 1.28 8.36 -13.39
CA TYR A 7 2.02 7.61 -12.39
C TYR A 7 3.53 7.65 -12.64
N GLU A 8 3.98 7.39 -13.88
CA GLU A 8 5.39 7.39 -14.25
C GLU A 8 6.03 8.79 -14.10
N ASN A 9 5.29 9.86 -14.38
CA ASN A 9 5.74 11.23 -14.15
C ASN A 9 5.84 11.59 -12.66
N ALA A 10 5.12 10.89 -11.78
CA ALA A 10 5.18 11.03 -10.33
C ALA A 10 6.23 10.09 -9.70
N THR A 11 7.34 9.86 -10.39
CA THR A 11 8.47 9.05 -9.92
C THR A 11 9.75 9.87 -9.85
N GLU A 12 10.68 9.43 -9.02
CA GLU A 12 12.03 10.01 -8.86
C GLU A 12 13.07 8.89 -8.83
N PHE A 13 14.36 9.24 -8.85
CA PHE A 13 15.41 8.26 -8.63
C PHE A 13 15.41 7.80 -7.17
N TYR A 14 15.59 6.49 -6.96
CA TYR A 14 15.66 5.87 -5.64
C TYR A 14 16.71 6.55 -4.74
N MET A 15 17.86 6.93 -5.31
CA MET A 15 18.94 7.62 -4.59
C MET A 15 18.53 9.00 -4.04
N ASP A 16 17.50 9.63 -4.62
CA ASP A 16 16.96 10.90 -4.14
C ASP A 16 15.84 10.65 -3.13
N ALA A 17 14.96 9.68 -3.39
CA ALA A 17 13.89 9.26 -2.48
C ALA A 17 14.42 8.90 -1.08
N GLN A 18 15.50 8.10 -1.03
CA GLN A 18 16.10 7.67 0.24
C GLN A 18 16.58 8.81 1.13
N ARG A 19 16.91 9.98 0.56
CA ARG A 19 17.35 11.15 1.34
C ARG A 19 16.18 11.83 2.06
N ARG A 20 14.96 11.65 1.57
CA ARG A 20 13.74 12.26 2.12
C ARG A 20 13.03 11.35 3.13
N TRP A 21 13.21 10.04 3.01
CA TRP A 21 12.55 9.10 3.90
C TRP A 21 13.14 9.13 5.32
N PRO A 22 12.32 8.86 6.35
CA PRO A 22 12.77 8.82 7.73
C PRO A 22 13.98 7.89 7.93
N ILE A 23 15.01 8.44 8.60
CA ILE A 23 16.19 7.70 9.03
C ILE A 23 16.35 7.90 10.54
N ARG A 24 16.17 6.84 11.31
CA ARG A 24 16.34 6.89 12.77
C ARG A 24 17.29 5.79 13.24
N ARG A 25 18.55 5.87 12.82
CA ARG A 25 19.56 4.83 13.12
C ARG A 25 19.73 4.53 14.62
N SER A 26 19.43 5.50 15.48
CA SER A 26 19.51 5.36 16.94
C SER A 26 18.32 4.63 17.58
N ARG A 27 17.20 4.43 16.88
CA ARG A 27 16.04 3.69 17.40
C ARG A 27 15.41 2.80 16.32
N PRO A 28 15.37 1.47 16.52
CA PRO A 28 14.73 0.58 15.57
C PRO A 28 13.21 0.78 15.53
N GLY A 29 12.61 0.43 14.40
CA GLY A 29 11.16 0.21 14.29
C GLY A 29 10.26 1.45 14.33
N GLY A 30 10.73 2.62 13.90
CA GLY A 30 9.85 3.78 13.78
C GLY A 30 8.73 3.56 12.76
N LYS A 31 7.53 4.02 13.09
CA LYS A 31 6.28 3.80 12.33
C LYS A 31 5.93 5.04 11.53
N TRP A 32 6.06 4.96 10.21
CA TRP A 32 5.68 6.06 9.30
C TRP A 32 4.88 5.53 8.13
N ILE A 33 3.95 6.35 7.63
CA ILE A 33 3.22 6.05 6.41
C ILE A 33 3.93 6.77 5.28
N LEU A 34 4.80 6.07 4.55
CA LEU A 34 5.32 6.58 3.29
C LEU A 34 4.32 6.26 2.18
N ALA A 35 3.90 7.29 1.44
CA ALA A 35 2.90 7.19 0.39
C ALA A 35 3.07 8.29 -0.66
N SER A 36 2.59 8.02 -1.87
CA SER A 36 2.31 9.06 -2.87
C SER A 36 0.89 9.57 -2.66
N PHE A 37 0.70 10.87 -2.45
CA PHE A 37 -0.60 11.47 -2.20
C PHE A 37 -0.66 12.94 -2.66
N ASP A 38 -1.87 13.41 -2.93
CA ASP A 38 -2.20 14.82 -3.21
C ASP A 38 -3.35 15.27 -2.30
N ASP A 39 -4.04 16.37 -2.62
CA ASP A 39 -5.13 16.87 -1.78
C ASP A 39 -6.34 15.93 -1.73
N GLU A 40 -6.56 15.12 -2.78
CA GLU A 40 -7.75 14.28 -2.92
C GLU A 40 -7.46 12.81 -2.64
N SER A 41 -6.26 12.35 -2.98
CA SER A 41 -5.95 10.93 -3.16
C SER A 41 -4.67 10.50 -2.49
N ILE A 42 -4.62 9.21 -2.12
CA ILE A 42 -3.43 8.50 -1.68
C ILE A 42 -3.34 7.20 -2.48
N VAL A 43 -2.14 6.90 -2.99
CA VAL A 43 -1.90 5.69 -3.77
C VAL A 43 -1.66 4.53 -2.82
N VAL A 44 -2.38 3.44 -3.05
CA VAL A 44 -2.15 2.16 -2.40
C VAL A 44 -1.98 1.05 -3.43
N TYR A 45 -1.25 0.01 -3.06
CA TYR A 45 -0.86 -1.06 -3.98
C TYR A 45 -1.46 -2.41 -3.59
N GLN A 46 -1.83 -3.18 -4.62
CA GLN A 46 -2.24 -4.58 -4.51
C GLN A 46 -1.62 -5.42 -5.64
N ALA A 47 -1.56 -6.73 -5.44
CA ALA A 47 -1.16 -7.68 -6.47
C ALA A 47 -2.24 -8.74 -6.67
N TYR A 48 -2.59 -8.98 -7.93
CA TYR A 48 -3.61 -9.94 -8.34
C TYR A 48 -3.18 -10.76 -9.55
N ASP A 49 -3.88 -11.84 -9.84
CA ASP A 49 -3.75 -12.51 -11.15
C ASP A 49 -4.40 -11.67 -12.24
N ASP A 50 -4.20 -12.12 -13.48
CA ASP A 50 -4.59 -11.40 -14.68
C ASP A 50 -6.09 -11.09 -14.74
N GLU A 51 -6.94 -12.06 -14.36
CA GLU A 51 -8.41 -11.92 -14.38
C GLU A 51 -8.88 -10.80 -13.45
N ILE A 52 -8.47 -10.83 -12.17
CA ILE A 52 -8.90 -9.82 -11.19
C ILE A 52 -8.32 -8.45 -11.54
N ALA A 53 -7.04 -8.40 -11.95
CA ALA A 53 -6.39 -7.15 -12.30
C ALA A 53 -7.01 -6.48 -13.53
N GLN A 54 -7.35 -7.28 -14.55
CA GLN A 54 -8.04 -6.78 -15.74
C GLN A 54 -9.42 -6.22 -15.36
N PHE A 55 -10.22 -7.01 -14.64
CA PHE A 55 -11.54 -6.58 -14.19
C PHE A 55 -11.48 -5.27 -13.41
N ALA A 56 -10.57 -5.16 -12.44
CA ALA A 56 -10.45 -3.99 -11.59
C ALA A 56 -10.03 -2.74 -12.37
N CYS A 57 -9.13 -2.86 -13.34
CA CYS A 57 -8.72 -1.72 -14.18
C CYS A 57 -9.84 -1.24 -15.10
N GLU A 58 -10.64 -2.17 -15.65
CA GLU A 58 -11.75 -1.86 -16.56
C GLU A 58 -12.95 -1.25 -15.83
N ASN A 59 -13.27 -1.76 -14.64
CA ASN A 59 -14.49 -1.39 -13.91
C ASN A 59 -14.27 -0.39 -12.77
N GLY A 60 -13.02 -0.21 -12.32
CA GLY A 60 -12.69 0.67 -11.18
C GLY A 60 -13.14 0.14 -9.81
N HIS A 61 -13.56 -1.13 -9.75
CA HIS A 61 -14.03 -1.79 -8.53
C HIS A 61 -13.78 -3.31 -8.60
N PHE A 62 -14.08 -4.02 -7.51
CA PHE A 62 -13.87 -5.47 -7.40
C PHE A 62 -15.17 -6.29 -7.32
N ILE A 63 -16.31 -5.64 -7.05
CA ILE A 63 -17.60 -6.32 -6.98
C ILE A 63 -17.99 -6.91 -8.34
N GLY A 64 -18.52 -8.13 -8.35
CA GLY A 64 -18.89 -8.85 -9.58
C GLY A 64 -17.72 -9.57 -10.29
N CYS A 65 -16.47 -9.39 -9.86
CA CYS A 65 -15.33 -10.13 -10.42
C CYS A 65 -15.38 -11.61 -10.00
N PRO A 66 -15.46 -12.59 -10.93
CA PRO A 66 -15.57 -14.02 -10.58
C PRO A 66 -14.37 -14.54 -9.78
N GLY A 67 -13.15 -14.13 -10.14
CA GLY A 67 -11.92 -14.51 -9.42
C GLY A 67 -11.76 -13.85 -8.04
N TYR A 68 -12.53 -12.80 -7.71
CA TYR A 68 -12.34 -12.04 -6.48
C TYR A 68 -13.17 -12.59 -5.31
N ASN A 69 -12.48 -13.15 -4.30
CA ASN A 69 -13.14 -13.64 -3.09
C ASN A 69 -13.36 -12.54 -2.05
N GLN A 70 -14.59 -12.02 -1.99
CA GLN A 70 -15.01 -10.96 -1.05
C GLN A 70 -15.00 -11.37 0.44
N GLN A 71 -14.98 -12.68 0.73
CA GLN A 71 -14.90 -13.17 2.12
C GLN A 71 -13.48 -13.07 2.68
N ARG A 72 -12.47 -12.98 1.81
CA ARG A 72 -11.08 -12.87 2.22
C ARG A 72 -10.75 -11.43 2.60
N MET A 73 -9.86 -11.29 3.58
CA MET A 73 -9.14 -10.06 3.83
C MET A 73 -8.26 -9.75 2.61
N THR A 74 -8.41 -8.58 2.02
CA THR A 74 -7.42 -8.05 1.08
C THR A 74 -6.51 -7.06 1.78
N TRP A 75 -5.26 -6.94 1.35
CA TRP A 75 -4.29 -6.07 1.99
C TRP A 75 -3.84 -4.98 1.02
N ILE A 76 -3.89 -3.73 1.48
CA ILE A 76 -3.38 -2.55 0.77
C ILE A 76 -2.09 -2.06 1.44
N LYS A 77 -1.12 -1.64 0.63
CA LYS A 77 0.16 -1.05 1.09
C LYS A 77 0.30 0.34 0.51
N THR A 78 0.73 1.31 1.30
CA THR A 78 1.04 2.64 0.77
C THR A 78 2.44 2.70 0.15
N ASN A 79 3.33 1.80 0.56
CA ASN A 79 4.74 1.85 0.22
C ASN A 79 5.10 0.92 -0.96
N PHE A 80 5.74 1.47 -1.97
CA PHE A 80 6.07 0.78 -3.22
C PHE A 80 7.07 -0.36 -3.01
N LEU A 81 8.19 -0.11 -2.32
CA LEU A 81 9.22 -1.15 -2.13
C LEU A 81 8.74 -2.26 -1.21
N TRP A 82 7.93 -1.94 -0.20
CA TRP A 82 7.24 -2.97 0.58
C TRP A 82 6.33 -3.85 -0.32
N MET A 83 5.58 -3.24 -1.24
CA MET A 83 4.78 -3.99 -2.21
C MET A 83 5.66 -4.85 -3.14
N MET A 84 6.79 -4.32 -3.62
CA MET A 84 7.70 -5.03 -4.52
C MET A 84 8.38 -6.22 -3.84
N HIS A 85 8.81 -6.06 -2.59
CA HIS A 85 9.30 -7.18 -1.78
C HIS A 85 8.21 -8.27 -1.68
N ARG A 86 6.96 -7.89 -1.36
CA ARG A 86 5.87 -8.87 -1.19
C ARG A 86 5.47 -9.57 -2.48
N SER A 87 5.54 -8.87 -3.61
CA SER A 87 5.23 -9.40 -4.94
C SER A 87 6.44 -9.98 -5.67
N HIS A 88 7.62 -10.02 -5.04
CA HIS A 88 8.86 -10.39 -5.72
C HIS A 88 9.03 -9.68 -7.07
N TRP A 89 8.67 -8.39 -7.12
CA TRP A 89 8.74 -7.54 -8.31
C TRP A 89 8.01 -8.09 -9.56
N THR A 90 7.02 -8.97 -9.40
CA THR A 90 6.39 -9.68 -10.54
C THR A 90 7.39 -10.46 -11.42
N SER A 91 8.47 -10.96 -10.80
CA SER A 91 9.47 -11.79 -11.48
C SER A 91 8.83 -13.02 -12.14
N ARG A 92 9.56 -13.71 -13.04
CA ARG A 92 9.01 -14.77 -13.91
C ARG A 92 8.22 -15.88 -13.19
N SER A 93 8.57 -16.19 -11.94
CA SER A 93 7.86 -17.17 -11.10
C SER A 93 6.58 -16.62 -10.46
N ASN A 94 6.47 -15.30 -10.31
CA ASN A 94 5.35 -14.60 -9.69
C ASN A 94 4.60 -13.76 -10.75
N LYS A 95 3.78 -14.42 -11.58
CA LYS A 95 3.01 -13.82 -12.69
C LYS A 95 1.80 -12.99 -12.21
N LYS A 96 1.97 -12.20 -11.15
CA LYS A 96 0.93 -11.30 -10.65
C LYS A 96 1.05 -9.93 -11.32
N ARG A 97 -0.06 -9.24 -11.51
CA ARG A 97 -0.13 -7.85 -11.93
C ARG A 97 -0.14 -6.95 -10.71
N ILE A 98 0.57 -5.82 -10.77
CA ILE A 98 0.58 -4.81 -9.70
C ILE A 98 -0.37 -3.69 -10.06
N LEU A 99 -1.31 -3.44 -9.17
CA LEU A 99 -2.26 -2.35 -9.30
C LEU A 99 -1.84 -1.18 -8.40
N ALA A 100 -1.75 0.02 -8.97
CA ALA A 100 -1.79 1.27 -8.23
C ALA A 100 -3.24 1.74 -8.14
N ILE A 101 -3.71 1.98 -6.92
CA ILE A 101 -5.09 2.36 -6.62
C ILE A 101 -5.05 3.75 -6.00
N TRP A 102 -5.60 4.75 -6.68
CA TRP A 102 -5.81 6.08 -6.11
C TRP A 102 -7.05 6.01 -5.24
N LEU A 103 -6.82 5.88 -3.94
CA LEU A 103 -7.85 5.84 -2.93
C LEU A 103 -8.14 7.28 -2.47
N ARG A 104 -9.41 7.63 -2.24
CA ARG A 104 -9.77 8.90 -1.62
C ARG A 104 -9.09 9.03 -0.26
N ARG A 105 -8.44 10.16 0.02
CA ARG A 105 -7.78 10.40 1.31
C ARG A 105 -8.73 10.31 2.49
N SER A 106 -9.94 10.85 2.32
CA SER A 106 -11.00 10.74 3.34
C SER A 106 -11.37 9.28 3.66
N ALA A 107 -11.36 8.40 2.65
CA ALA A 107 -11.59 6.97 2.86
C ALA A 107 -10.40 6.33 3.59
N PHE A 108 -9.16 6.67 3.20
CA PHE A 108 -7.96 6.17 3.89
C PHE A 108 -7.90 6.61 5.36
N ASP A 109 -8.17 7.87 5.66
CA ASP A 109 -8.25 8.38 7.04
C ASP A 109 -9.35 7.68 7.82
N SER A 110 -10.51 7.46 7.20
CA SER A 110 -11.61 6.68 7.77
C SER A 110 -11.19 5.25 8.13
N TYR A 111 -10.36 4.61 7.30
CA TYR A 111 -9.79 3.29 7.58
C TYR A 111 -8.82 3.34 8.75
N LEU A 112 -7.88 4.28 8.77
CA LEU A 112 -6.92 4.44 9.86
C LEU A 112 -7.62 4.64 11.21
N ALA A 113 -8.63 5.51 11.25
CA ALA A 113 -9.42 5.79 12.45
C ALA A 113 -10.15 4.55 13.02
N ARG A 114 -10.42 3.55 12.17
CA ARG A 114 -11.19 2.34 12.51
C ARG A 114 -10.32 1.08 12.58
N ALA A 115 -9.04 1.20 12.24
CA ALA A 115 -8.16 0.06 12.15
C ALA A 115 -7.90 -0.52 13.54
N VAL A 116 -7.93 -1.84 13.63
CA VAL A 116 -7.55 -2.57 14.84
C VAL A 116 -6.22 -3.24 14.57
N ASP A 117 -5.27 -3.11 15.50
CA ASP A 117 -3.99 -3.80 15.44
C ASP A 117 -4.21 -5.30 15.21
N SER A 118 -3.55 -5.86 14.19
CA SER A 118 -3.67 -7.27 13.82
C SER A 118 -3.23 -8.22 14.94
N ASN A 119 -2.40 -7.75 15.88
CA ASN A 119 -1.88 -8.52 17.00
C ASN A 119 -2.71 -8.36 18.29
N SER A 120 -3.76 -7.52 18.28
CA SER A 120 -4.62 -7.36 19.45
C SER A 120 -5.37 -8.66 19.74
N GLN A 121 -5.43 -9.06 21.01
CA GLN A 121 -6.21 -10.23 21.45
C GLN A 121 -7.71 -9.91 21.54
N ASP A 122 -8.09 -8.63 21.54
CA ASP A 122 -9.48 -8.16 21.65
C ASP A 122 -10.19 -8.12 20.29
N LEU A 123 -9.98 -9.15 19.45
CA LEU A 123 -10.66 -9.23 18.17
C LEU A 123 -12.14 -9.56 18.40
N PRO A 124 -13.08 -8.70 17.95
CA PRO A 124 -14.48 -9.11 17.96
C PRO A 124 -14.62 -10.38 17.12
N PRO A 125 -15.35 -11.40 17.59
CA PRO A 125 -15.58 -12.60 16.80
C PRO A 125 -16.25 -12.21 15.48
N ASP A 126 -15.92 -12.95 14.40
CA ASP A 126 -16.46 -12.79 13.04
C ASP A 126 -18.01 -12.88 12.95
N LYS A 127 -18.69 -13.16 14.08
CA LYS A 127 -20.12 -13.43 14.23
C LYS A 127 -20.92 -12.32 14.91
N GLN A 128 -20.59 -11.03 14.73
CA GLN A 128 -21.58 -9.99 15.04
C GLN A 128 -22.61 -9.91 13.91
N SER A 129 -23.71 -10.64 14.08
CA SER A 129 -24.98 -10.37 13.42
C SER A 129 -25.38 -8.93 13.72
N VAL A 130 -25.41 -8.10 12.69
CA VAL A 130 -25.76 -6.69 12.79
C VAL A 130 -27.26 -6.58 13.08
N THR A 131 -27.63 -6.27 14.32
CA THR A 131 -28.98 -5.79 14.65
C THR A 131 -29.14 -4.34 14.16
N SER A 132 -30.36 -4.04 13.72
CA SER A 132 -30.73 -3.10 12.65
C SER A 132 -30.54 -1.59 12.92
N ASN A 133 -29.87 -1.15 13.99
CA ASN A 133 -29.90 0.26 14.41
C ASN A 133 -28.53 0.93 14.63
N ASN A 134 -27.42 0.41 14.10
CA ASN A 134 -26.10 0.97 14.37
C ASN A 134 -25.49 1.73 13.18
N THR A 135 -24.99 2.93 13.49
CA THR A 135 -24.33 3.88 12.58
C THR A 135 -23.13 3.26 11.85
N ASP A 136 -22.72 3.84 10.72
CA ASP A 136 -21.60 3.36 9.89
C ASP A 136 -20.27 3.19 10.65
N GLN A 137 -20.14 3.82 11.82
CA GLN A 137 -18.99 3.68 12.73
C GLN A 137 -18.85 2.26 13.31
N VAL A 138 -19.94 1.57 13.62
CA VAL A 138 -19.90 0.19 14.17
C VAL A 138 -19.66 -0.84 13.08
N ARG A 139 -20.12 -0.56 11.85
CA ARG A 139 -20.11 -1.51 10.73
C ARG A 139 -18.70 -1.91 10.25
N LEU A 140 -17.69 -1.06 10.45
CA LEU A 140 -16.31 -1.29 9.99
C LEU A 140 -15.36 -1.79 11.10
N LYS A 141 -15.78 -1.80 12.37
CA LYS A 141 -14.91 -2.24 13.48
C LYS A 141 -14.58 -3.73 13.31
N GLY A 142 -13.28 -4.07 13.30
CA GLY A 142 -12.80 -5.43 13.03
C GLY A 142 -12.73 -5.82 11.54
N ARG A 143 -13.25 -4.99 10.63
CA ARG A 143 -13.11 -5.14 9.17
C ARG A 143 -11.84 -4.51 8.63
N ILE A 144 -11.27 -3.54 9.35
CA ILE A 144 -9.99 -2.92 9.05
C ILE A 144 -8.93 -3.43 10.02
N ARG A 145 -7.89 -4.09 9.50
CA ARG A 145 -6.72 -4.53 10.26
C ARG A 145 -5.54 -3.64 9.96
N LEU A 146 -4.77 -3.25 10.96
CA LEU A 146 -3.52 -2.54 10.77
C LEU A 146 -2.35 -3.42 11.18
N GLN A 147 -1.33 -3.44 10.34
CA GLN A 147 -0.07 -4.14 10.60
C GLN A 147 1.11 -3.23 10.24
N TRP A 148 2.10 -3.19 11.13
CA TRP A 148 3.37 -2.50 10.94
C TRP A 148 4.46 -3.52 10.61
N ASP A 149 4.73 -3.68 9.32
CA ASP A 149 5.76 -4.60 8.80
C ASP A 149 7.10 -3.87 8.62
N PRO A 150 8.24 -4.58 8.55
CA PRO A 150 9.50 -3.97 8.14
C PRO A 150 9.34 -3.25 6.80
N ASP A 151 10.00 -2.11 6.64
CA ASP A 151 10.23 -1.55 5.31
C ASP A 151 11.43 -2.25 4.65
N TYR A 152 11.58 -2.13 3.33
CA TYR A 152 12.57 -2.87 2.55
C TYR A 152 13.30 -1.98 1.54
N ASP A 153 14.56 -2.30 1.28
CA ASP A 153 15.29 -1.76 0.14
C ASP A 153 14.95 -2.51 -1.17
N PRO A 154 15.41 -2.04 -2.35
CA PRO A 154 15.15 -2.68 -3.63
C PRO A 154 15.62 -4.12 -3.74
N HIS A 155 16.60 -4.53 -2.93
CA HIS A 155 17.13 -5.90 -2.89
C HIS A 155 16.33 -6.81 -1.95
N GLY A 156 15.32 -6.28 -1.24
CA GLY A 156 14.55 -7.03 -0.26
C GLY A 156 15.24 -7.17 1.09
N THR A 157 16.22 -6.32 1.40
CA THR A 157 16.82 -6.25 2.73
C THR A 157 15.93 -5.37 3.62
N PRO A 158 15.52 -5.85 4.82
CA PRO A 158 14.68 -5.06 5.71
C PRO A 158 15.45 -3.87 6.29
N ILE A 159 14.78 -2.71 6.34
CA ILE A 159 15.29 -1.49 6.94
C ILE A 159 15.03 -1.52 8.46
N PRO A 160 16.07 -1.62 9.32
CA PRO A 160 15.87 -1.92 10.74
C PRO A 160 15.20 -0.79 11.54
N TYR A 161 15.35 0.45 11.08
CA TYR A 161 14.83 1.64 11.76
C TYR A 161 13.46 2.10 11.26
N ARG A 162 12.89 1.48 10.22
CA ARG A 162 11.65 1.93 9.58
C ARG A 162 10.66 0.79 9.38
N ARG A 163 9.39 1.05 9.73
CA ARG A 163 8.24 0.19 9.47
C ARG A 163 7.36 0.82 8.41
N ALA A 164 6.75 -0.03 7.59
CA ALA A 164 5.74 0.33 6.61
C ALA A 164 4.36 -0.16 7.08
N ILE A 165 3.32 0.60 6.77
CA ILE A 165 1.94 0.22 7.08
C ILE A 165 1.39 -0.73 6.02
N GLN A 166 0.58 -1.69 6.47
CA GLN A 166 -0.35 -2.42 5.63
C GLN A 166 -1.73 -2.43 6.31
N LEU A 167 -2.78 -2.16 5.53
CA LEU A 167 -4.15 -2.24 6.00
C LEU A 167 -4.87 -3.44 5.36
N GLY A 168 -5.45 -4.29 6.20
CA GLY A 168 -6.31 -5.39 5.79
C GLY A 168 -7.75 -4.90 5.74
N LEU A 169 -8.44 -5.14 4.62
CA LEU A 169 -9.83 -4.78 4.36
C LEU A 169 -10.65 -6.07 4.19
N LYS A 170 -11.66 -6.28 5.04
CA LYS A 170 -12.61 -7.40 4.95
C LYS A 170 -14.04 -6.87 4.88
N LYS A 171 -14.74 -7.11 3.77
CA LYS A 171 -16.13 -6.63 3.56
C LYS A 171 -16.27 -5.11 3.77
N VAL A 172 -15.35 -4.34 3.20
CA VAL A 172 -15.44 -2.89 3.15
C VAL A 172 -16.17 -2.54 1.87
N ASP A 173 -17.50 -2.43 1.94
CA ASP A 173 -18.36 -2.37 0.74
C ASP A 173 -17.99 -1.20 -0.17
N SER A 174 -17.68 -0.04 0.40
CA SER A 174 -17.27 1.17 -0.33
C SER A 174 -15.92 1.04 -1.06
N PHE A 175 -15.02 0.16 -0.60
CA PHE A 175 -13.83 -0.21 -1.37
C PHE A 175 -14.18 -1.19 -2.48
N LEU A 176 -15.01 -2.19 -2.18
CA LEU A 176 -15.36 -3.27 -3.11
C LEU A 176 -16.16 -2.77 -4.31
N ASP A 177 -17.07 -1.82 -4.10
CA ASP A 177 -17.90 -1.21 -5.15
C ASP A 177 -17.29 0.06 -5.77
N GLY A 178 -16.08 0.45 -5.35
CA GLY A 178 -15.32 1.54 -5.94
C GLY A 178 -15.68 2.94 -5.43
N ARG A 179 -16.64 3.10 -4.51
CA ARG A 179 -16.97 4.42 -3.93
C ARG A 179 -15.79 5.11 -3.22
N ASP A 180 -14.82 4.35 -2.72
CA ASP A 180 -13.61 4.90 -2.12
C ASP A 180 -12.46 5.10 -3.13
N ILE A 181 -12.60 4.57 -4.35
CA ILE A 181 -11.56 4.52 -5.35
C ILE A 181 -11.81 5.59 -6.43
N LEU A 182 -10.76 6.33 -6.78
CA LEU A 182 -10.77 7.28 -7.90
C LEU A 182 -10.31 6.62 -9.19
N ARG A 183 -9.29 5.76 -9.10
CA ARG A 183 -8.75 5.02 -10.24
C ARG A 183 -7.99 3.78 -9.82
N ILE A 184 -8.00 2.76 -10.67
CA ILE A 184 -7.15 1.58 -10.60
C ILE A 184 -6.36 1.51 -11.89
N VAL A 185 -5.04 1.36 -11.79
CA VAL A 185 -4.12 1.29 -12.94
C VAL A 185 -3.18 0.12 -12.76
N ASP A 186 -3.05 -0.69 -13.80
CA ASP A 186 -2.00 -1.69 -13.87
C ASP A 186 -0.65 -1.03 -14.17
N ILE A 187 0.26 -1.10 -13.21
CA ILE A 187 1.63 -0.57 -13.31
C ILE A 187 2.67 -1.68 -13.55
N THR A 188 2.25 -2.87 -13.96
CA THR A 188 3.13 -4.04 -14.13
C THR A 188 4.25 -3.80 -15.14
N SER A 189 3.99 -3.06 -16.21
CA SER A 189 5.03 -2.67 -17.19
C SER A 189 6.13 -1.84 -16.55
N PHE A 190 5.75 -0.82 -15.77
CA PHE A 190 6.67 0.00 -14.98
C PHE A 190 7.46 -0.85 -13.98
N VAL A 191 6.78 -1.71 -13.20
CA VAL A 191 7.43 -2.59 -12.22
C VAL A 191 8.46 -3.51 -12.87
N LYS A 192 8.13 -4.13 -14.00
CA LYS A 192 9.06 -4.99 -14.75
C LYS A 192 10.26 -4.22 -15.28
N ASN A 193 10.06 -2.98 -15.73
CA ASN A 193 11.16 -2.11 -16.16
C ASN A 193 12.09 -1.81 -14.98
N GLN A 194 11.54 -1.35 -13.85
CA GLN A 194 12.33 -1.01 -12.66
C GLN A 194 13.02 -2.22 -12.01
N TYR A 195 12.43 -3.41 -12.10
CA TYR A 195 13.07 -4.64 -11.66
C TYR A 195 14.42 -4.88 -12.37
N THR A 196 14.57 -4.47 -13.63
CA THR A 196 15.84 -4.60 -14.36
C THR A 196 16.96 -3.70 -13.82
N ASN A 197 16.60 -2.67 -13.05
CA ASN A 197 17.52 -1.77 -12.37
C ASN A 197 17.80 -2.22 -10.93
N ALA A 198 16.82 -2.84 -10.26
CA ALA A 198 16.90 -3.24 -8.85
C ALA A 198 17.64 -4.56 -8.58
N VAL A 199 17.79 -5.45 -9.57
CA VAL A 199 18.31 -6.81 -9.35
C VAL A 199 19.67 -7.08 -10.01
N LEU A 200 20.53 -7.71 -9.22
CA LEU A 200 21.75 -8.39 -9.67
C LEU A 200 21.38 -9.64 -10.48
N ILE A 201 21.58 -9.62 -11.79
CA ILE A 201 21.46 -10.84 -12.60
C ILE A 201 22.69 -11.72 -12.30
N LYS A 202 22.51 -12.75 -11.45
CA LYS A 202 23.53 -13.78 -11.23
C LYS A 202 23.83 -14.47 -12.56
N GLY A 203 25.12 -14.49 -12.94
CA GLY A 203 25.61 -15.28 -14.06
C GLY A 203 26.56 -14.54 -14.97
N HIS A 204 26.28 -13.28 -15.35
CA HIS A 204 27.17 -12.50 -16.24
C HIS A 204 27.05 -11.00 -15.97
N ARG A 205 27.99 -10.47 -15.16
CA ARG A 205 28.43 -9.06 -15.05
C ARG A 205 27.39 -7.93 -15.27
N ARG A 206 26.20 -8.00 -14.66
CA ARG A 206 25.41 -6.79 -14.41
C ARG A 206 25.34 -6.55 -12.91
N ARG A 207 26.00 -5.47 -12.46
CA ARG A 207 25.68 -4.84 -11.18
C ARG A 207 24.27 -4.26 -11.29
N ASP A 208 23.57 -4.12 -10.17
CA ASP A 208 22.36 -3.29 -10.12
C ASP A 208 22.69 -1.88 -10.63
N GLN A 209 21.64 -1.19 -11.09
CA GLN A 209 21.70 0.19 -11.56
C GLN A 209 20.75 0.99 -10.67
N LEU A 210 21.01 0.99 -9.36
CA LEU A 210 20.16 1.69 -8.38
C LEU A 210 20.10 3.21 -8.64
N ASP A 211 21.12 3.76 -9.30
CA ASP A 211 21.15 5.13 -9.81
C ASP A 211 20.11 5.38 -10.92
N GLN A 212 19.71 4.34 -11.65
CA GLN A 212 18.67 4.39 -12.68
C GLN A 212 17.31 3.88 -12.17
N LEU A 213 17.26 3.29 -10.97
CA LEU A 213 16.01 2.81 -10.38
C LEU A 213 15.09 4.00 -10.08
N ARG A 214 13.91 4.00 -10.68
CA ARG A 214 12.85 4.95 -10.35
C ARG A 214 11.86 4.35 -9.38
N VAL A 215 11.45 5.13 -8.40
CA VAL A 215 10.40 4.80 -7.43
C VAL A 215 9.36 5.92 -7.41
N PRO A 216 8.11 5.65 -7.01
CA PRO A 216 7.13 6.70 -6.79
C PRO A 216 7.64 7.74 -5.80
N ILE A 217 7.29 9.00 -6.05
CA ILE A 217 7.53 10.09 -5.12
C ILE A 217 6.66 9.83 -3.89
N GLU A 218 7.31 9.41 -2.80
CA GLU A 218 6.66 9.08 -1.53
C GLU A 218 7.09 10.07 -0.44
N HIS A 219 6.09 10.62 0.25
CA HIS A 219 6.26 11.51 1.40
C HIS A 219 5.64 10.86 2.63
N ILE A 220 5.99 11.40 3.80
CA ILE A 220 5.33 11.02 5.05
C ILE A 220 3.90 11.55 4.99
N TYR A 221 2.96 10.62 5.06
CA TYR A 221 1.55 10.92 5.21
C TYR A 221 1.21 11.08 6.68
N GLU A 222 0.69 12.25 7.04
CA GLU A 222 0.17 12.54 8.37
C GLU A 222 -1.33 12.79 8.27
N PRO A 223 -2.18 11.95 8.90
CA PRO A 223 -3.59 12.24 9.05
C PRO A 223 -3.79 13.59 9.74
N VAL A 224 -4.69 14.41 9.21
CA VAL A 224 -4.99 15.75 9.76
C VAL A 224 -5.46 15.64 11.21
N ASP A 225 -6.25 14.60 11.51
CA ASP A 225 -6.70 14.31 12.86
C ASP A 225 -5.59 13.66 13.71
N GLU A 226 -5.14 14.39 14.73
CA GLU A 226 -4.17 13.93 15.73
C GLU A 226 -4.65 12.68 16.50
N GLN A 227 -5.96 12.48 16.66
CA GLN A 227 -6.49 11.28 17.30
C GLN A 227 -6.16 10.03 16.48
N ILE A 228 -6.21 10.12 15.14
CA ILE A 228 -5.83 9.01 14.25
C ILE A 228 -4.34 8.70 14.42
N ARG A 229 -3.47 9.71 14.46
CA ARG A 229 -2.02 9.54 14.65
C ARG A 229 -1.70 8.80 15.94
N ARG A 230 -2.33 9.19 17.05
CA ARG A 230 -2.18 8.52 18.35
C ARG A 230 -2.72 7.10 18.33
N HIS A 231 -3.90 6.91 17.74
CA HIS A 231 -4.56 5.60 17.63
C HIS A 231 -3.69 4.56 16.91
N ILE A 232 -3.03 4.95 15.81
CA ILE A 232 -2.16 4.05 15.04
C ILE A 232 -0.69 4.05 15.52
N GLN A 233 -0.38 4.85 16.55
CA GLN A 233 0.96 5.04 17.12
C GLN A 233 1.98 5.50 16.06
N LEU A 234 1.61 6.50 15.25
CA LEU A 234 2.50 7.08 14.24
C LEU A 234 3.64 7.86 14.91
N ASP A 235 4.89 7.62 14.52
CA ASP A 235 6.02 8.42 14.98
C ASP A 235 6.06 9.77 14.26
N SER A 236 6.45 10.83 14.97
CA SER A 236 6.74 12.13 14.36
C SER A 236 8.11 12.11 13.66
N TRP A 237 8.22 12.88 12.58
CA TRP A 237 9.49 13.11 11.88
C TRP A 237 9.68 14.59 11.59
N ASN A 238 10.62 15.21 12.30
CA ASN A 238 11.11 16.53 11.94
C ASN A 238 12.33 16.31 11.05
N ALA A 239 12.20 16.53 9.74
CA ALA A 239 13.36 16.62 8.88
C ALA A 239 14.19 17.81 9.35
N ALA A 240 15.40 17.56 9.87
CA ALA A 240 16.37 18.61 10.19
C ALA A 240 16.98 19.16 8.90
#